data_AF-M3IIL3-F1
#
_entry.id   AF-M3IIL3-F1
#
_cell.length_a   1.000
_cell.length_b   1.000
_cell.length_c   1.000
_cell.angle_alpha   90.00
_cell.angle_beta   90.00
_cell.angle_gamma   90.00
#
_symmetry.space_group_name_H-M   'P 1'
#
loop_
_entity.id
_entity.type
_entity.pdbx_description
1 polymer ?
#
loop_
_entity_poly.entity_id
_entity_poly.type
_entity_poly.pdbx_seq_one_letter_code
_entity_poly.pdbx_strand_id
1 'polypeptide(L)'
;MRKTIIAGNWKMNLSLKEAVFLAHSIREKIPSISKDKVSMVFPSTLHLENVSKILEGSSVIVGAQNCYHSGLAAFTGETSPDQLKEIGVKVVMVGHSERRQFLGESNFFVTIKSVFF
;
A
#
# COMPACT_ATOMS: atom_id res chain seq x y z
N MET A 1 4.42 22.64 -10.54
CA MET A 1 3.43 22.58 -9.43
C MET A 1 3.50 21.21 -8.77
N ARG A 2 3.22 21.10 -7.47
CA ARG A 2 3.15 19.79 -6.78
C ARG A 2 1.88 19.05 -7.19
N LYS A 3 1.95 17.73 -7.37
CA LYS A 3 0.77 16.90 -7.61
C LYS A 3 -0.01 16.71 -6.32
N THR A 4 -1.34 16.72 -6.41
CA THR A 4 -2.23 16.39 -5.29
C THR A 4 -2.36 14.87 -5.19
N ILE A 5 -2.07 14.32 -4.01
CA ILE A 5 -2.21 12.88 -3.74
C ILE A 5 -3.51 12.64 -2.97
N ILE A 6 -4.33 11.71 -3.45
CA ILE A 6 -5.52 11.20 -2.78
C ILE A 6 -5.26 9.74 -2.45
N ALA A 7 -5.02 9.44 -1.17
CA ALA A 7 -4.64 8.12 -0.70
C ALA A 7 -5.71 7.52 0.22
N GLY A 8 -6.30 6.40 -0.19
CA GLY A 8 -7.25 5.63 0.63
C GLY A 8 -6.55 4.53 1.41
N ASN A 9 -6.29 4.74 2.71
CA ASN A 9 -5.83 3.69 3.61
C ASN A 9 -7.01 2.85 4.09
N TRP A 10 -7.10 1.58 3.68
CA TRP A 10 -8.19 0.70 4.09
C TRP A 10 -7.99 0.16 5.52
N LYS A 11 -6.78 0.31 6.08
CA LYS A 11 -6.40 -0.21 7.41
C LYS A 11 -6.71 -1.71 7.52
N MET A 12 -7.03 -2.17 8.72
CA MET A 12 -7.47 -3.55 8.99
C MET A 12 -8.99 -3.73 8.76
N ASN A 13 -9.48 -3.31 7.60
CA ASN A 13 -10.87 -3.49 7.19
C ASN A 13 -10.98 -4.33 5.91
N LEU A 14 -12.24 -4.71 5.62
CA LEU A 14 -12.68 -5.44 4.44
C LEU A 14 -12.23 -6.91 4.45
N SER A 15 -13.20 -7.80 4.32
CA SER A 15 -12.99 -9.17 3.85
C SER A 15 -12.46 -9.16 2.41
N LEU A 16 -11.94 -10.30 1.94
CA LEU A 16 -11.47 -10.43 0.56
C LEU A 16 -12.58 -10.07 -0.46
N LYS A 17 -13.82 -10.50 -0.22
CA LYS A 17 -14.96 -10.22 -1.09
C LYS A 17 -15.24 -8.72 -1.19
N GLU A 18 -15.20 -8.01 -0.06
CA GLU A 18 -15.43 -6.56 -0.02
C GLU A 18 -14.28 -5.78 -0.65
N ALA A 19 -13.04 -6.20 -0.43
CA ALA A 19 -11.85 -5.60 -1.03
C ALA A 19 -11.87 -5.72 -2.56
N VAL A 20 -12.20 -6.91 -3.08
CA VAL A 20 -12.37 -7.16 -4.53
C VAL A 20 -13.50 -6.31 -5.10
N PHE A 21 -14.66 -6.29 -4.45
CA PHE A 21 -15.80 -5.47 -4.88
C PHE A 21 -15.45 -3.98 -4.96
N LEU A 22 -14.76 -3.46 -3.94
CA LEU A 22 -14.32 -2.07 -3.90
C LEU A 22 -13.27 -1.79 -4.99
N ALA A 23 -12.32 -2.70 -5.23
CA ALA A 23 -11.31 -2.53 -6.27
C ALA A 23 -11.94 -2.47 -7.68
N HIS A 24 -12.91 -3.32 -7.99
CA HIS A 24 -13.67 -3.23 -9.25
C HIS A 24 -14.43 -1.92 -9.36
N SER A 25 -15.13 -1.52 -8.29
CA SER A 25 -15.87 -0.25 -8.25
C SER A 25 -14.94 0.96 -8.49
N ILE A 26 -13.72 0.92 -7.96
CA ILE A 26 -12.70 1.94 -8.16
C ILE A 26 -12.22 1.95 -9.61
N ARG A 27 -11.91 0.78 -10.20
CA ARG A 27 -11.47 0.67 -11.60
C ARG A 27 -12.50 1.25 -12.56
N GLU A 28 -13.78 1.01 -12.32
CA GLU A 28 -14.88 1.48 -13.16
C GLU A 28 -15.14 2.99 -13.02
N LYS A 29 -15.05 3.51 -11.79
CA LYS A 29 -15.50 4.89 -11.47
C LYS A 29 -14.39 5.93 -11.49
N ILE A 30 -13.13 5.53 -11.36
CA ILE A 30 -12.00 6.47 -11.40
C ILE A 30 -11.50 6.56 -12.84
N PRO A 31 -11.86 7.62 -13.60
CA PRO A 31 -11.28 7.83 -14.93
C PRO A 31 -9.79 8.10 -14.80
N SER A 32 -9.08 8.02 -15.94
CA SER A 32 -7.69 8.52 -16.02
C SER A 32 -7.65 9.96 -15.52
N ILE A 33 -7.12 10.15 -14.32
CA ILE A 33 -7.19 11.42 -13.60
C ILE A 33 -6.30 12.45 -14.31
N SER A 34 -6.64 13.74 -14.17
CA SER A 34 -5.79 14.83 -14.67
C SER A 34 -4.34 14.67 -14.24
N LYS A 35 -3.40 15.18 -15.06
CA LYS A 35 -1.94 15.06 -14.84
C LYS A 35 -1.46 15.54 -13.46
N ASP A 36 -2.27 16.34 -12.77
CA ASP A 36 -1.95 16.97 -11.48
C ASP A 36 -2.45 16.20 -10.26
N LYS A 37 -3.19 15.10 -10.44
CA LYS A 37 -3.72 14.29 -9.34
C LYS A 37 -3.22 12.85 -9.42
N VAL A 38 -2.94 12.26 -8.26
CA VAL A 38 -2.53 10.87 -8.11
C VAL A 38 -3.44 10.19 -7.10
N SER A 39 -4.10 9.11 -7.52
CA SER A 39 -4.91 8.28 -6.62
C SER A 39 -4.15 7.05 -6.19
N MET A 40 -4.23 6.74 -4.91
CA MET A 40 -3.57 5.57 -4.31
C MET A 40 -4.54 4.84 -3.38
N VAL A 41 -4.43 3.52 -3.31
CA VAL A 41 -5.11 2.69 -2.30
C VAL A 41 -4.13 1.80 -1.57
N PHE A 42 -4.40 1.59 -0.28
CA PHE A 42 -3.57 0.75 0.58
C PHE A 42 -4.44 -0.33 1.24
N PRO A 43 -4.69 -1.47 0.55
CA PRO A 43 -5.44 -2.59 1.09
C PRO A 43 -4.66 -3.34 2.18
N SER A 44 -5.33 -4.24 2.90
CA SER A 44 -4.65 -5.21 3.76
C SER A 44 -3.66 -6.04 2.95
N THR A 45 -2.49 -6.38 3.53
CA THR A 45 -1.47 -7.21 2.87
C THR A 45 -2.05 -8.57 2.41
N LEU A 46 -3.06 -9.10 3.12
CA LEU A 46 -3.75 -10.35 2.73
C LEU A 46 -4.49 -10.26 1.39
N HIS A 47 -4.92 -9.05 0.99
CA HIS A 47 -5.72 -8.83 -0.23
C HIS A 47 -4.92 -8.07 -1.30
N LEU A 48 -3.66 -7.74 -1.01
CA LEU A 48 -2.85 -6.80 -1.79
C LEU A 48 -2.60 -7.30 -3.21
N GLU A 49 -2.31 -8.60 -3.39
CA GLU A 49 -2.12 -9.19 -4.72
C GLU A 49 -3.41 -9.14 -5.54
N ASN A 50 -4.55 -9.53 -4.97
CA ASN A 50 -5.84 -9.48 -5.65
C ASN A 50 -6.20 -8.06 -6.10
N VAL A 51 -6.05 -7.08 -5.20
CA VAL A 51 -6.33 -5.68 -5.50
C VAL A 51 -5.37 -5.14 -6.55
N SER A 52 -4.08 -5.52 -6.49
CA SER A 52 -3.06 -5.11 -7.48
C SER A 52 -3.41 -5.63 -8.87
N LYS A 53 -3.78 -6.91 -9.01
CA LYS A 53 -4.24 -7.50 -10.27
C LYS A 53 -5.49 -6.81 -10.82
N ILE A 54 -6.48 -6.53 -9.95
CA ILE A 54 -7.73 -5.87 -10.37
C ILE A 54 -7.46 -4.43 -10.83
N LEU A 55 -6.51 -3.71 -10.22
CA LEU A 55 -6.21 -2.32 -10.59
C LEU A 55 -5.09 -2.20 -11.61
N GLU A 56 -4.52 -3.30 -12.09
CA GLU A 56 -3.50 -3.32 -13.13
C GLU A 56 -3.99 -2.64 -14.41
N GLY A 57 -3.15 -1.75 -14.95
CA GLY A 57 -3.46 -0.92 -16.13
C GLY A 57 -4.37 0.28 -15.84
N SER A 58 -4.88 0.45 -14.62
CA SER A 58 -5.61 1.66 -14.22
C SER A 58 -4.66 2.80 -13.84
N SER A 59 -5.20 4.01 -13.68
CA SER A 59 -4.45 5.16 -13.15
C SER A 59 -4.30 5.17 -11.63
N VAL A 60 -4.80 4.14 -10.93
CA VAL A 60 -4.76 4.04 -9.46
C VAL A 60 -3.52 3.25 -9.04
N ILE A 61 -2.71 3.83 -8.16
CA ILE A 61 -1.52 3.17 -7.60
C ILE A 61 -1.96 2.30 -6.41
N VAL A 62 -1.49 1.06 -6.37
CA VAL A 62 -1.68 0.18 -5.22
C VAL A 62 -0.42 0.19 -4.35
N GLY A 63 -0.60 0.41 -3.06
CA GLY A 63 0.47 0.49 -2.06
C GLY A 63 0.29 -0.47 -0.89
N ALA A 64 1.37 -0.83 -0.21
CA ALA A 64 1.29 -1.60 1.04
C ALA A 64 1.17 -0.69 2.26
N GLN A 65 0.47 -1.15 3.30
CA GLN A 65 0.29 -0.37 4.54
C GLN A 65 1.54 -0.35 5.44
N ASN A 66 2.48 -1.28 5.22
CA ASN A 66 3.74 -1.38 5.94
C ASN A 66 4.67 -2.38 5.21
N CYS A 67 5.97 -2.28 5.46
CA CYS A 67 6.95 -3.32 5.17
C CYS A 67 8.02 -3.35 6.26
N TYR A 68 8.84 -4.41 6.28
CA TYR A 68 10.04 -4.47 7.09
C TYR A 68 11.22 -3.77 6.40
N HIS A 69 12.31 -3.52 7.13
CA HIS A 69 13.49 -2.80 6.63
C HIS A 69 14.58 -3.75 6.10
N SER A 70 14.18 -4.86 5.51
CA SER A 70 15.08 -5.86 4.93
C SER A 70 14.37 -6.52 3.77
N GLY A 71 15.15 -6.97 2.78
CA GLY A 71 14.66 -7.84 1.71
C GLY A 71 14.23 -9.21 2.24
N LEU A 72 14.52 -10.29 1.51
CA LEU A 72 14.25 -11.64 2.01
C LEU A 72 15.17 -12.00 3.19
N ALA A 73 14.58 -12.30 4.36
CA ALA A 73 15.30 -12.65 5.59
C ALA A 73 14.43 -13.46 6.57
N ALA A 74 15.05 -14.00 7.63
CA ALA A 74 14.40 -14.83 8.65
C ALA A 74 13.60 -14.01 9.69
N PHE A 75 12.61 -13.23 9.22
CA PHE A 75 11.70 -12.44 10.07
C PHE A 75 10.27 -12.97 9.95
N THR A 76 9.94 -13.95 10.80
CA THR A 76 8.63 -14.61 10.80
C THR A 76 7.48 -13.61 10.91
N GLY A 77 6.56 -13.64 9.95
CA GLY A 77 5.35 -12.81 9.93
C GLY A 77 5.52 -11.41 9.32
N GLU A 78 6.75 -11.00 8.99
CA GLU A 78 7.01 -9.71 8.36
C GLU A 78 6.80 -9.75 6.84
N THR A 79 6.61 -8.57 6.24
CA THR A 79 6.49 -8.39 4.79
C THR A 79 7.72 -7.67 4.26
N SER A 80 8.46 -8.31 3.35
CA SER A 80 9.65 -7.70 2.74
C SER A 80 9.30 -6.76 1.56
N PRO A 81 10.11 -5.73 1.29
CA PRO A 81 10.05 -4.94 0.06
C PRO A 81 10.16 -5.78 -1.21
N ASP A 82 10.96 -6.85 -1.19
CA ASP A 82 11.17 -7.71 -2.37
C ASP A 82 9.88 -8.45 -2.75
N GLN A 83 9.17 -9.03 -1.76
CA GLN A 83 7.85 -9.66 -1.98
C GLN A 83 6.82 -8.65 -2.51
N LEU A 84 6.86 -7.41 -2.01
CA LEU A 84 5.95 -6.35 -2.48
C LEU A 84 6.23 -5.96 -3.94
N LYS A 85 7.51 -5.83 -4.30
CA LYS A 85 7.95 -5.51 -5.67
C LYS A 85 7.54 -6.61 -6.65
N GLU A 86 7.61 -7.87 -6.24
CA GLU A 86 7.20 -9.02 -7.06
C GLU A 86 5.72 -8.98 -7.46
N ILE A 87 4.85 -8.51 -6.57
CA ILE A 87 3.41 -8.34 -6.87
C ILE A 87 3.05 -6.95 -7.43
N GLY A 88 4.05 -6.17 -7.88
CA GLY A 88 3.85 -4.91 -8.59
C GLY A 88 3.56 -3.69 -7.70
N VAL A 89 3.75 -3.79 -6.38
CA VAL A 89 3.57 -2.66 -5.46
C VAL A 89 4.71 -1.66 -5.62
N LYS A 90 4.36 -0.38 -5.73
CA LYS A 90 5.32 0.72 -6.02
C LYS A 90 5.47 1.74 -4.91
N VAL A 91 4.63 1.67 -3.87
CA VAL A 91 4.66 2.59 -2.74
C VAL A 91 4.31 1.84 -1.47
N VAL A 92 4.94 2.24 -0.36
CA VAL A 92 4.65 1.69 0.97
C VAL A 92 4.42 2.83 1.94
N MET A 93 3.37 2.72 2.74
CA MET A 93 3.12 3.63 3.85
C MET A 93 3.99 3.23 5.04
N VAL A 94 4.67 4.19 5.66
CA VAL A 94 5.51 3.97 6.84
C VAL A 94 5.23 5.02 7.91
N GLY A 95 5.38 4.66 9.18
CA GLY A 95 5.20 5.60 10.29
C GLY A 95 3.77 6.08 10.51
N HIS A 96 2.76 5.29 10.12
CA HIS A 96 1.36 5.55 10.44
C HIS A 96 1.16 5.65 11.95
N SER A 97 0.31 6.57 12.42
CA SER A 97 0.12 6.84 13.85
C SER A 97 -0.26 5.60 14.65
N GLU A 98 -1.11 4.72 14.10
CA GLU A 98 -1.49 3.46 14.72
C GLU A 98 -0.29 2.54 14.98
N ARG A 99 0.68 2.48 14.06
CA ARG A 99 1.89 1.66 14.25
C ARG A 99 2.82 2.26 15.31
N ARG A 100 2.89 3.58 15.38
CA ARG A 100 3.68 4.28 16.40
C ARG A 100 3.07 4.11 17.79
N GLN A 101 1.76 4.35 17.89
CA GLN A 101 1.02 4.35 19.14
C GLN A 101 0.82 2.94 19.70
N PHE A 102 0.42 1.97 18.87
CA PHE A 102 0.02 0.65 19.33
C PHE A 102 1.10 -0.43 19.14
N LEU A 103 2.04 -0.24 18.20
CA LEU A 103 3.10 -1.22 17.89
C LEU A 103 4.51 -0.70 18.17
N GLY A 104 4.65 0.53 18.70
CA GLY A 104 5.93 1.07 19.17
C GLY A 104 6.93 1.46 18.08
N GLU A 105 6.48 1.73 16.84
CA GLU A 105 7.40 2.15 15.77
C GLU A 105 8.07 3.51 16.06
N SER A 106 9.37 3.46 16.32
CA SER A 106 10.19 4.64 16.60
C SER A 106 10.51 5.44 15.33
N ASN A 107 10.90 6.71 15.50
CA ASN A 107 11.40 7.52 14.38
C ASN A 107 12.61 6.88 13.70
N PHE A 108 13.53 6.31 14.49
CA PHE A 108 14.68 5.60 13.96
C PHE A 108 14.25 4.44 13.05
N PHE A 109 13.30 3.62 13.50
CA PHE A 109 12.81 2.47 12.74
C PHE A 109 12.11 2.88 11.44
N VAL A 110 11.29 3.94 11.49
CA VAL A 110 10.62 4.48 10.29
C VAL A 110 11.62 5.06 9.30
N THR A 111 12.66 5.76 9.77
CA THR A 111 13.74 6.26 8.92
C THR A 111 14.41 5.12 8.17
N ILE A 112 14.75 4.02 8.84
CA ILE A 112 15.37 2.87 8.16
C ILE A 112 14.42 2.34 7.08
N LYS A 113 13.14 2.10 7.38
CA LYS A 113 12.16 1.63 6.37
C LYS A 113 12.09 2.54 5.14
N SER A 114 12.14 3.86 5.33
CA SER A 114 12.01 4.83 4.24
C SER A 114 13.13 4.77 3.19
N VAL A 115 14.27 4.16 3.52
CA VAL A 115 15.42 4.03 2.62
C VAL A 115 15.41 2.67 1.88
N PHE A 116 14.65 1.70 2.37
CA PHE A 116 14.72 0.30 1.92
C PHE A 116 13.69 -0.09 0.85
N PHE A 117 12.81 0.84 0.43
CA PHE A 117 11.78 0.58 -0.58
C PHE A 117 12.09 1.26 -1.91
#